data_AF-A0A966DY36-F1
#
_entry.id   AF-A0A966DY36-F1
#
_cell.length_a   1.000
_cell.length_b   1.000
_cell.length_c   1.000
_cell.angle_alpha   90.00
_cell.angle_beta   90.00
_cell.angle_gamma   90.00
#
_symmetry.space_group_name_H-M   'P 1'
#
loop_
_entity.id
_entity.type
_entity.pdbx_description
1 polymer ?
#
loop_
_entity_poly.entity_id
_entity_poly.type
_entity_poly.pdbx_seq_one_letter_code
_entity_poly.pdbx_strand_id
1 'polypeptide(L)'
;MVSDATVWAWPWWWALVTVAALNLFVLVLILVKTDPSDSEGYEAYRRTLKVLGTIFVSVGIYRSVFVSGYLYQLAWFDTVLNSSLLIRGFAWFAELAFAAIIALVFLQLDRDVPGARDRETGRAERFIARVFPVVFFLLIFSAQFFATAATITKFITLFAIEETLWGAAFLFLLPVCLIHLNRVFSYRDQASRQELRLYRIHTSMMAVFTVGYVCYSLLYHLPLEYWPYAMHQFSGELVDPAIRIGWDAVSDAFYIVNETKDYATWGGIGFVIWYSGYFSICMWMVLFMMTGPRRVRGG
;
A
#
# COMPACT_ATOMS: atom_id res chain seq x y z
N MET A 1 -17.36 -15.52 29.68
CA MET A 1 -16.06 -15.17 30.29
C MET A 1 -15.14 -14.77 29.15
N VAL A 2 -14.80 -13.48 29.05
CA VAL A 2 -13.78 -13.00 28.11
C VAL A 2 -12.45 -13.56 28.65
N SER A 3 -11.79 -14.48 27.94
CA SER A 3 -10.45 -14.90 28.33
C SER A 3 -9.50 -13.72 28.15
N ASP A 4 -8.48 -13.59 29.01
CA ASP A 4 -7.47 -12.52 28.93
C ASP A 4 -6.85 -12.40 27.52
N ALA A 5 -6.84 -13.49 26.75
CA ALA A 5 -6.34 -13.56 25.37
C ALA A 5 -7.16 -12.77 24.33
N THR A 6 -8.37 -12.31 24.66
CA THR A 6 -9.28 -11.57 23.74
C THR A 6 -9.52 -10.12 24.18
N VAL A 7 -8.98 -9.69 25.31
CA VAL A 7 -9.20 -8.35 25.88
C VAL A 7 -8.62 -7.24 24.99
N TRP A 8 -7.52 -7.51 24.30
CA TRP A 8 -6.87 -6.58 23.35
C TRP A 8 -7.73 -6.28 22.12
N ALA A 9 -8.59 -7.23 21.73
CA ALA A 9 -9.20 -7.30 20.41
C ALA A 9 -10.14 -6.12 20.16
N TRP A 10 -11.09 -5.90 21.07
CA TRP A 10 -12.11 -4.86 20.91
C TRP A 10 -11.57 -3.43 21.01
N PRO A 11 -10.72 -3.07 21.98
CA PRO A 11 -10.10 -1.75 22.01
C PRO A 11 -9.30 -1.44 20.73
N TRP A 12 -8.53 -2.43 20.23
CA TRP A 12 -7.77 -2.28 18.99
C TRP A 12 -8.69 -2.12 17.76
N TRP A 13 -9.71 -2.96 17.62
CA TRP A 13 -10.67 -2.88 16.53
C TRP A 13 -11.44 -1.56 16.54
N TRP A 14 -11.90 -1.09 17.71
CA TRP A 14 -12.56 0.21 17.84
C TRP A 14 -11.66 1.37 17.42
N ALA A 15 -10.37 1.31 17.77
CA ALA A 15 -9.40 2.31 17.33
C ALA A 15 -9.27 2.31 15.79
N LEU A 16 -9.16 1.13 15.16
CA LEU A 16 -9.11 1.02 13.70
C LEU A 16 -10.35 1.58 13.01
N VAL A 17 -11.55 1.21 13.47
CA VAL A 17 -12.81 1.70 12.91
C VAL A 17 -12.95 3.20 13.09
N THR A 18 -12.51 3.74 14.23
CA THR A 18 -12.51 5.19 14.48
C THR A 18 -11.59 5.91 13.50
N VAL A 19 -10.37 5.41 13.29
CA VAL A 19 -9.43 5.96 12.30
C VAL A 19 -10.01 5.87 10.88
N ALA A 20 -10.66 4.76 10.53
CA ALA A 20 -11.33 4.59 9.24
C ALA A 20 -12.47 5.62 9.04
N ALA A 21 -13.28 5.88 10.07
CA ALA A 21 -14.31 6.90 10.03
C ALA A 21 -13.74 8.32 9.83
N LEU A 22 -12.63 8.64 10.51
CA LEU A 22 -11.91 9.90 10.30
C LEU A 22 -11.36 10.02 8.87
N ASN A 23 -10.80 8.93 8.32
CA ASN A 23 -10.31 8.90 6.94
C ASN A 23 -11.44 9.11 5.94
N LEU A 24 -12.62 8.53 6.16
CA LEU A 24 -13.81 8.76 5.35
C LEU A 24 -14.24 10.22 5.37
N PHE A 25 -14.26 10.83 6.56
CA PHE A 25 -14.60 12.24 6.71
C PHE A 25 -13.62 13.13 5.93
N VAL A 26 -12.31 12.89 6.05
CA VAL A 26 -11.28 13.64 5.31
C VAL A 26 -11.42 13.41 3.79
N LEU A 27 -11.71 12.18 3.35
CA LEU A 27 -11.98 11.88 1.94
C LEU A 27 -13.12 12.73 1.40
N VAL A 28 -14.26 12.78 2.11
CA VAL A 28 -15.42 13.60 1.71
C VAL A 28 -15.03 15.08 1.62
N LEU A 29 -14.27 15.60 2.58
CA LEU A 29 -13.79 16.99 2.52
C LEU A 29 -12.92 17.26 1.29
N ILE A 30 -12.03 16.34 0.91
CA ILE A 30 -11.18 16.47 -0.29
C ILE A 30 -12.00 16.43 -1.58
N LEU A 31 -13.07 15.61 -1.61
CA LEU A 31 -13.94 15.48 -2.78
C LEU A 31 -14.86 16.69 -2.97
N VAL A 32 -15.42 17.22 -1.88
CA VAL A 32 -16.33 18.39 -1.91
C VAL A 32 -15.57 19.69 -2.19
N LYS A 33 -14.29 19.78 -1.79
CA LYS A 33 -13.48 20.97 -2.05
C LYS A 33 -13.24 21.15 -3.56
N THR A 34 -13.94 22.12 -4.14
CA THR A 34 -13.72 22.60 -5.50
C THR A 34 -12.52 23.53 -5.51
N ASP A 35 -11.49 23.24 -6.33
CA ASP A 35 -10.36 24.14 -6.51
C ASP A 35 -10.51 24.88 -7.86
N PRO A 36 -10.74 26.20 -7.87
CA PRO A 36 -11.03 26.98 -9.08
C PRO A 36 -9.79 27.31 -9.94
N SER A 37 -8.65 26.67 -9.71
CA SER A 37 -7.36 27.04 -10.34
C SER A 37 -6.75 25.99 -11.25
N ASP A 38 -7.50 24.94 -11.63
CA ASP A 38 -6.96 23.86 -12.46
C ASP A 38 -7.02 24.23 -13.95
N SER A 39 -5.87 24.24 -14.62
CA SER A 39 -5.82 24.15 -16.09
C SER A 39 -6.26 22.75 -16.53
N GLU A 40 -6.92 22.61 -17.68
CA GLU A 40 -7.54 21.35 -18.17
C GLU A 40 -6.66 20.08 -18.00
N GLY A 41 -5.36 20.14 -18.28
CA GLY A 41 -4.45 18.99 -18.15
C GLY A 41 -4.18 18.55 -16.70
N TYR A 42 -4.23 19.48 -15.75
CA TYR A 42 -4.03 19.21 -14.31
C TYR A 42 -5.31 18.66 -13.66
N GLU A 43 -6.47 19.03 -14.21
CA GLU A 43 -7.77 18.53 -13.79
C GLU A 43 -7.86 17.01 -14.01
N ALA A 44 -7.43 16.50 -15.17
CA ALA A 44 -7.45 15.07 -15.48
C ALA A 44 -6.55 14.24 -14.55
N TYR A 45 -5.33 14.72 -14.27
CA TYR A 45 -4.41 14.11 -13.32
C TYR A 45 -5.01 14.05 -11.91
N ARG A 46 -5.51 15.19 -11.40
CA ARG A 46 -6.11 15.26 -10.06
C ARG A 46 -7.38 14.42 -9.95
N ARG A 47 -8.22 14.41 -10.98
CA ARG A 47 -9.39 13.55 -11.05
C ARG A 47 -9.00 12.08 -10.96
N THR A 48 -7.94 11.68 -11.68
CA THR A 48 -7.40 10.31 -11.61
C THR A 48 -6.95 9.97 -10.21
N LEU A 49 -6.15 10.83 -9.56
CA LEU A 49 -5.72 10.62 -8.17
C LEU A 49 -6.90 10.53 -7.19
N LYS A 50 -7.93 11.37 -7.37
CA LYS A 50 -9.14 11.34 -6.54
C LYS A 50 -9.90 10.02 -6.71
N VAL A 51 -10.06 9.53 -7.94
CA VAL A 51 -10.73 8.25 -8.21
C VAL A 51 -9.95 7.09 -7.58
N LEU A 52 -8.65 6.99 -7.85
CA LEU A 52 -7.80 5.94 -7.30
C LEU A 52 -7.75 6.02 -5.76
N GLY A 53 -7.62 7.22 -5.19
CA GLY A 53 -7.59 7.40 -3.76
C GLY A 53 -8.92 7.03 -3.09
N THR A 54 -10.05 7.34 -3.74
CA THR A 54 -11.38 6.92 -3.29
C THR A 54 -11.49 5.40 -3.27
N ILE A 55 -11.00 4.69 -4.31
CA ILE A 55 -10.98 3.22 -4.34
C ILE A 55 -10.17 2.69 -3.15
N PHE A 56 -8.93 3.17 -2.97
CA PHE A 56 -8.05 2.71 -1.89
C PHE A 56 -8.67 2.93 -0.51
N VAL A 57 -9.17 4.14 -0.23
CA VAL A 57 -9.73 4.49 1.08
C VAL A 57 -11.04 3.74 1.34
N SER A 58 -11.91 3.57 0.34
CA SER A 58 -13.17 2.83 0.50
C SER A 58 -12.92 1.37 0.86
N VAL A 59 -11.98 0.72 0.17
CA VAL A 59 -11.55 -0.64 0.50
C VAL A 59 -10.86 -0.68 1.87
N GLY A 60 -10.02 0.32 2.18
CA GLY A 60 -9.37 0.46 3.48
C GLY A 60 -10.36 0.50 4.64
N ILE A 61 -11.45 1.27 4.49
CA ILE A 61 -12.54 1.35 5.47
C ILE A 61 -13.23 -0.01 5.62
N TYR A 62 -13.60 -0.64 4.50
CA TYR A 62 -14.22 -1.96 4.52
C TYR A 62 -13.37 -2.98 5.29
N ARG A 63 -12.08 -3.06 4.96
CA ARG A 63 -11.14 -4.00 5.60
C ARG A 63 -10.87 -3.65 7.06
N SER A 64 -10.90 -2.37 7.44
CA SER A 64 -10.78 -1.94 8.84
C SER A 64 -11.94 -2.44 9.71
N VAL A 65 -13.14 -2.58 9.13
CA VAL A 65 -14.30 -3.19 9.80
C VAL A 65 -14.20 -4.71 9.75
N PHE A 66 -14.05 -5.28 8.55
CA PHE A 66 -14.02 -6.72 8.31
C PHE A 66 -12.58 -7.25 8.26
N VAL A 67 -11.94 -7.32 9.43
CA VAL A 67 -10.56 -7.82 9.55
C VAL A 67 -10.48 -9.30 9.16
N SER A 68 -9.56 -9.65 8.26
CA SER A 68 -9.39 -11.03 7.78
C SER A 68 -7.92 -11.36 7.54
N GLY A 69 -7.55 -12.62 7.79
CA GLY A 69 -6.24 -13.20 7.51
C GLY A 69 -6.36 -14.27 6.42
N TYR A 70 -5.64 -14.11 5.32
CA TYR A 70 -5.87 -14.92 4.11
C TYR A 70 -5.44 -16.38 4.24
N LEU A 71 -4.29 -16.62 4.87
CA LEU A 71 -3.64 -17.92 4.88
C LEU A 71 -4.49 -18.96 5.64
N TYR A 72 -4.88 -18.62 6.86
CA TYR A 72 -5.70 -19.47 7.73
C TYR A 72 -7.20 -19.15 7.66
N GLN A 73 -7.62 -18.26 6.75
CA GLN A 73 -9.00 -17.80 6.60
C GLN A 73 -9.58 -17.21 7.89
N LEU A 74 -8.74 -16.54 8.66
CA LEU A 74 -9.13 -15.92 9.91
C LEU A 74 -10.10 -14.79 9.65
N ALA A 75 -11.06 -14.64 10.55
CA ALA A 75 -12.10 -13.66 10.43
C ALA A 75 -12.42 -13.02 11.77
N TRP A 76 -12.69 -11.72 11.72
CA TRP A 76 -13.12 -10.98 12.89
C TRP A 76 -14.59 -11.18 13.22
N PHE A 77 -15.43 -11.42 12.22
CA PHE A 77 -16.83 -11.76 12.39
C PHE A 77 -17.15 -12.99 11.56
N ASP A 78 -17.99 -13.87 12.09
CA ASP A 78 -18.55 -15.02 11.37
C ASP A 78 -19.59 -14.57 10.33
N THR A 79 -19.10 -13.93 9.26
CA THR A 79 -19.92 -13.47 8.14
C THR A 79 -19.15 -13.61 6.84
N VAL A 80 -19.89 -13.76 5.73
CA VAL A 80 -19.29 -13.77 4.37
C VAL A 80 -18.58 -12.44 4.04
N LEU A 81 -18.86 -11.36 4.77
CA LEU A 81 -18.16 -10.09 4.59
C LEU A 81 -16.69 -10.18 5.02
N ASN A 82 -16.35 -11.12 5.92
CA ASN A 82 -14.96 -11.46 6.29
C ASN A 82 -14.33 -12.53 5.39
N SER A 83 -14.97 -12.89 4.27
CA SER A 83 -14.43 -13.84 3.30
C SER A 83 -13.04 -13.42 2.82
N SER A 84 -12.09 -14.35 2.89
CA SER A 84 -10.70 -14.09 2.46
C SER A 84 -10.62 -13.78 0.97
N LEU A 85 -11.37 -14.49 0.11
CA LEU A 85 -11.36 -14.24 -1.32
C LEU A 85 -12.03 -12.92 -1.69
N LEU A 86 -13.15 -12.57 -1.03
CA LEU A 86 -13.81 -11.28 -1.23
C LEU A 86 -12.88 -10.12 -0.86
N ILE A 87 -12.28 -10.20 0.33
CA ILE A 87 -11.37 -9.16 0.82
C ILE A 87 -10.12 -9.07 -0.05
N ARG A 88 -9.56 -10.20 -0.51
CA ARG A 88 -8.44 -10.20 -1.46
C ARG A 88 -8.82 -9.58 -2.79
N GLY A 89 -10.05 -9.81 -3.27
CA GLY A 89 -10.61 -9.15 -4.44
C GLY A 89 -10.67 -7.64 -4.30
N PHE A 90 -11.11 -7.13 -3.14
CA PHE A 90 -11.07 -5.69 -2.85
C PHE A 90 -9.63 -5.17 -2.71
N ALA A 91 -8.76 -5.92 -2.02
CA ALA A 91 -7.36 -5.59 -1.83
C ALA A 91 -6.63 -5.46 -3.18
N TRP A 92 -7.00 -6.25 -4.19
CA TRP A 92 -6.51 -6.12 -5.55
C TRP A 92 -6.68 -4.69 -6.08
N PHE A 93 -7.90 -4.16 -6.03
CA PHE A 93 -8.19 -2.81 -6.51
C PHE A 93 -7.49 -1.74 -5.67
N ALA A 94 -7.44 -1.92 -4.35
CA ALA A 94 -6.76 -0.99 -3.47
C ALA A 94 -5.25 -0.94 -3.75
N GLU A 95 -4.57 -2.08 -3.76
CA GLU A 95 -3.12 -2.14 -3.94
C GLU A 95 -2.69 -1.63 -5.32
N LEU A 96 -3.47 -1.92 -6.37
CA LEU A 96 -3.25 -1.31 -7.69
C LEU A 96 -3.48 0.20 -7.68
N ALA A 97 -4.53 0.69 -7.00
CA ALA A 97 -4.78 2.12 -6.89
C ALA A 97 -3.66 2.83 -6.12
N PHE A 98 -3.18 2.23 -5.03
CA PHE A 98 -2.03 2.71 -4.25
C PHE A 98 -0.77 2.82 -5.12
N ALA A 99 -0.45 1.74 -5.84
CA ALA A 99 0.72 1.71 -6.71
C ALA A 99 0.62 2.72 -7.86
N ALA A 100 -0.56 2.83 -8.48
CA ALA A 100 -0.81 3.79 -9.55
C ALA A 100 -0.67 5.23 -9.06
N ILE A 101 -1.21 5.58 -7.88
CA ILE A 101 -1.05 6.91 -7.29
C ILE A 101 0.43 7.25 -7.11
N ILE A 102 1.20 6.35 -6.49
CA ILE A 102 2.64 6.56 -6.27
C ILE A 102 3.35 6.78 -7.59
N ALA A 103 3.11 5.91 -8.58
CA ALA A 103 3.75 6.02 -9.88
C ALA A 103 3.40 7.34 -10.58
N LEU A 104 2.12 7.71 -10.60
CA LEU A 104 1.63 8.95 -11.21
C LEU A 104 2.21 10.19 -10.52
N VAL A 105 2.29 10.21 -9.19
CA VAL A 105 2.86 11.32 -8.43
C VAL A 105 4.33 11.52 -8.79
N PHE A 106 5.14 10.46 -8.88
CA PHE A 106 6.54 10.59 -9.28
C PHE A 106 6.70 11.03 -10.73
N LEU A 107 5.91 10.50 -11.65
CA LEU A 107 5.93 10.93 -13.05
C LEU A 107 5.51 12.39 -13.21
N GLN A 108 4.53 12.85 -12.41
CA GLN A 108 4.14 14.25 -12.40
C GLN A 108 5.22 15.14 -11.78
N LEU A 109 5.89 14.67 -10.73
CA LEU A 109 6.97 15.41 -10.08
C LEU A 109 8.20 15.56 -10.99
N ASP A 110 8.53 14.55 -11.82
CA ASP A 110 9.55 14.66 -12.87
C ASP A 110 9.21 15.73 -13.92
N ARG A 111 7.91 15.92 -14.22
CA ARG A 111 7.44 16.94 -15.16
C ARG A 111 7.44 18.34 -14.57
N ASP A 112 7.00 18.48 -13.32
CA ASP A 112 6.78 19.78 -12.68
C ASP A 112 8.05 20.37 -12.07
N VAL A 113 8.97 19.52 -11.63
CA VAL A 113 10.27 19.92 -11.07
C VAL A 113 11.37 19.30 -11.92
N PRO A 114 11.54 19.78 -13.18
CA PRO A 114 12.72 19.45 -13.96
C PRO A 114 13.95 19.86 -13.16
N GLY A 115 15.07 19.17 -13.39
CA GLY A 115 16.27 19.43 -12.61
C GLY A 115 16.64 20.90 -12.72
N ALA A 116 16.95 21.56 -11.60
CA ALA A 116 17.43 22.96 -11.56
C ALA A 116 18.63 23.20 -12.51
N ARG A 117 19.25 22.11 -12.97
CA ARG A 117 20.22 22.04 -14.06
C ARG A 117 19.83 20.98 -15.08
N ASP A 118 18.78 21.20 -15.87
CA ASP A 118 18.41 20.30 -16.97
C ASP A 118 19.54 20.06 -17.99
N ARG A 119 20.56 20.93 -18.01
CA ARG A 119 21.80 20.75 -18.78
C ARG A 119 22.82 19.78 -18.15
N GLU A 120 22.70 19.42 -16.87
CA GLU A 120 23.62 18.54 -16.14
C GLU A 120 23.00 17.21 -15.69
N THR A 121 21.67 17.03 -15.78
CA THR A 121 21.04 15.75 -15.42
C THR A 121 21.48 14.64 -16.38
N GLY A 122 22.10 13.60 -15.82
CA GLY A 122 22.62 12.47 -16.59
C GLY A 122 21.49 11.71 -17.31
N ARG A 123 21.78 11.12 -18.47
CA ARG A 123 20.81 10.27 -19.20
C ARG A 123 20.26 9.14 -18.31
N ALA A 124 21.09 8.58 -17.44
CA ALA A 124 20.69 7.55 -16.48
C ALA A 124 19.66 8.03 -15.46
N GLU A 125 19.82 9.24 -14.92
CA GLU A 125 18.89 9.81 -13.93
C GLU A 125 17.50 10.02 -14.53
N ARG A 126 17.43 10.56 -15.75
CA ARG A 126 16.16 10.72 -16.48
C ARG A 126 15.51 9.39 -16.82
N PHE A 127 16.31 8.39 -17.18
CA PHE A 127 15.81 7.04 -17.43
C PHE A 127 15.19 6.45 -16.15
N ILE A 128 15.91 6.51 -15.03
CA ILE A 128 15.45 6.02 -13.72
C ILE A 128 14.14 6.72 -13.33
N ALA A 129 14.10 8.05 -13.34
CA ALA A 129 12.92 8.83 -12.90
C ALA A 129 11.65 8.54 -13.72
N ARG A 130 11.79 8.13 -14.99
CA ARG A 130 10.64 7.85 -15.88
C ARG A 130 10.25 6.38 -15.94
N VAL A 131 11.22 5.48 -15.90
CA VAL A 131 10.98 4.05 -16.11
C VAL A 131 10.69 3.33 -14.81
N PHE A 132 11.39 3.66 -13.73
CA PHE A 132 11.27 2.91 -12.48
C PHE A 132 9.89 3.05 -11.81
N PRO A 133 9.17 4.19 -11.87
CA PRO A 133 7.77 4.25 -11.41
C PRO A 133 6.84 3.30 -12.18
N VAL A 134 7.09 3.08 -13.47
CA VAL A 134 6.33 2.13 -14.29
C VAL A 134 6.68 0.70 -13.91
N VAL A 135 7.97 0.39 -13.76
CA VAL A 135 8.44 -0.92 -13.29
C VAL A 135 7.86 -1.25 -11.92
N PHE A 136 7.85 -0.28 -10.99
CA PHE A 136 7.20 -0.40 -9.68
C PHE A 136 5.74 -0.84 -9.83
N PHE A 137 4.96 -0.15 -10.66
CA PHE A 137 3.56 -0.52 -10.89
C PHE A 137 3.41 -1.93 -11.48
N LEU A 138 4.24 -2.30 -12.46
CA LEU A 138 4.18 -3.62 -13.10
C LEU A 138 4.53 -4.76 -12.12
N LEU A 139 5.48 -4.52 -11.21
CA LEU A 139 5.83 -5.49 -10.16
C LEU A 139 4.67 -5.68 -9.18
N ILE A 140 4.05 -4.59 -8.70
CA ILE A 140 2.88 -4.69 -7.82
C ILE A 140 1.69 -5.34 -8.53
N PHE A 141 1.48 -5.01 -9.81
CA PHE A 141 0.45 -5.65 -10.63
C PHE A 141 0.65 -7.16 -10.74
N SER A 142 1.89 -7.59 -10.98
CA SER A 142 2.24 -9.01 -11.05
C SER A 142 2.05 -9.70 -9.70
N ALA A 143 2.40 -9.02 -8.60
CA ALA A 143 2.26 -9.53 -7.24
C ALA A 143 0.81 -9.94 -6.92
N GLN A 144 -0.18 -9.20 -7.42
CA GLN A 144 -1.60 -9.48 -7.16
C GLN A 144 -2.05 -10.88 -7.57
N PHE A 145 -1.53 -11.39 -8.70
CA PHE A 145 -1.84 -12.75 -9.17
C PHE A 145 -1.33 -13.80 -8.19
N PHE A 146 -0.12 -13.62 -7.68
CA PHE A 146 0.47 -14.50 -6.68
C PHE A 146 -0.29 -14.43 -5.36
N ALA A 147 -0.62 -13.22 -4.86
CA ALA A 147 -1.40 -13.03 -3.63
C ALA A 147 -2.75 -13.75 -3.69
N THR A 148 -3.43 -13.63 -4.83
CA THR A 148 -4.77 -14.21 -5.02
C THR A 148 -4.72 -15.72 -5.20
N ALA A 149 -3.76 -16.20 -5.98
CA ALA A 149 -3.51 -17.64 -6.11
C ALA A 149 -3.11 -18.25 -4.75
N ALA A 150 -2.28 -17.58 -3.96
CA ALA A 150 -1.91 -17.99 -2.60
C ALA A 150 -3.13 -18.03 -1.67
N THR A 151 -4.01 -17.03 -1.75
CA THR A 151 -5.25 -16.98 -0.95
C THR A 151 -6.17 -18.15 -1.24
N ILE A 152 -6.28 -18.57 -2.51
CA ILE A 152 -7.11 -19.71 -2.93
C ILE A 152 -6.42 -21.04 -2.55
N THR A 153 -5.16 -21.20 -2.92
CA THR A 153 -4.45 -22.49 -2.83
C THR A 153 -3.79 -22.75 -1.49
N LYS A 154 -3.68 -21.73 -0.62
CA LYS A 154 -2.93 -21.75 0.64
C LYS A 154 -1.44 -22.05 0.47
N PHE A 155 -0.92 -21.84 -0.74
CA PHE A 155 0.48 -22.08 -1.05
C PHE A 155 1.33 -20.88 -0.61
N ILE A 156 2.05 -21.02 0.50
CA ILE A 156 2.81 -19.92 1.15
C ILE A 156 3.89 -19.38 0.22
N THR A 157 4.48 -20.21 -0.63
CA THR A 157 5.47 -19.79 -1.62
C THR A 157 4.94 -18.69 -2.53
N LEU A 158 3.65 -18.71 -2.88
CA LEU A 158 3.06 -17.67 -3.72
C LEU A 158 2.97 -16.33 -2.95
N PHE A 159 2.69 -16.34 -1.64
CA PHE A 159 2.81 -15.14 -0.81
C PHE A 159 4.27 -14.67 -0.69
N ALA A 160 5.24 -15.59 -0.54
CA ALA A 160 6.65 -15.23 -0.52
C ALA A 160 7.11 -14.55 -1.83
N ILE A 161 6.64 -15.03 -2.97
CA ILE A 161 6.91 -14.42 -4.28
C ILE A 161 6.24 -13.05 -4.38
N GLU A 162 4.97 -12.92 -3.98
CA GLU A 162 4.26 -11.63 -3.93
C GLU A 162 5.08 -10.60 -3.14
N GLU A 163 5.52 -10.96 -1.94
CA GLU A 163 6.20 -10.05 -1.03
C GLU A 163 7.62 -9.73 -1.51
N THR A 164 8.27 -10.66 -2.22
CA THR A 164 9.51 -10.38 -2.93
C THR A 164 9.29 -9.36 -4.05
N LEU A 165 8.19 -9.42 -4.78
CA LEU A 165 7.84 -8.43 -5.80
C LEU A 165 7.56 -7.06 -5.19
N TRP A 166 6.86 -7.00 -4.04
CA TRP A 166 6.68 -5.75 -3.29
C TRP A 166 8.02 -5.15 -2.82
N GLY A 167 8.89 -5.97 -2.22
CA GLY A 167 10.22 -5.56 -1.79
C GLY A 167 11.07 -5.05 -2.94
N ALA A 168 11.08 -5.77 -4.06
CA ALA A 168 11.76 -5.35 -5.29
C ALA A 168 11.19 -4.03 -5.84
N ALA A 169 9.86 -3.87 -5.86
CA ALA A 169 9.21 -2.66 -6.35
C ALA A 169 9.69 -1.43 -5.57
N PHE A 170 9.66 -1.47 -4.24
CA PHE A 170 10.15 -0.35 -3.43
C PHE A 170 11.67 -0.16 -3.51
N LEU A 171 12.44 -1.22 -3.74
CA LEU A 171 13.88 -1.11 -4.01
C LEU A 171 14.15 -0.35 -5.33
N PHE A 172 13.37 -0.59 -6.39
CA PHE A 172 13.41 0.21 -7.62
C PHE A 172 12.93 1.64 -7.40
N LEU A 173 11.98 1.87 -6.50
CA LEU A 173 11.48 3.22 -6.22
C LEU A 173 12.47 4.07 -5.40
N LEU A 174 13.34 3.44 -4.60
CA LEU A 174 14.31 4.12 -3.75
C LEU A 174 15.21 5.13 -4.50
N PRO A 175 15.89 4.80 -5.61
CA PRO A 175 16.69 5.77 -6.35
C PRO A 175 15.84 6.93 -6.91
N VAL A 176 14.58 6.68 -7.30
CA VAL A 176 13.64 7.72 -7.75
C VAL A 176 13.36 8.70 -6.61
N CYS A 177 13.08 8.19 -5.41
CA CYS A 177 12.90 9.02 -4.21
C CYS A 177 14.12 9.90 -3.94
N LEU A 178 15.33 9.35 -4.00
CA LEU A 178 16.57 10.08 -3.75
C LEU A 178 16.83 11.17 -4.79
N ILE A 179 16.60 10.86 -6.07
CA ILE A 179 16.71 11.83 -7.17
C ILE A 179 15.78 13.01 -6.92
N HIS A 180 14.50 12.74 -6.67
CA HIS A 180 13.53 13.81 -6.47
C HIS A 180 13.74 14.58 -5.16
N LEU A 181 14.16 13.91 -4.09
CA LEU A 181 14.54 14.58 -2.85
C LEU A 181 15.69 15.57 -3.11
N ASN A 182 16.75 15.13 -3.80
CA ASN A 182 17.85 16.01 -4.17
C ASN A 182 17.40 17.19 -5.03
N ARG A 183 16.52 16.95 -6.02
CA ARG A 183 16.00 18.01 -6.90
C ARG A 183 15.20 19.06 -6.12
N VAL A 184 14.20 18.65 -5.34
CA VAL A 184 13.31 19.61 -4.66
C VAL A 184 14.04 20.39 -3.55
N PHE A 185 15.07 19.79 -2.94
CA PHE A 185 15.92 20.46 -1.94
C PHE A 185 17.09 21.27 -2.54
N SER A 186 17.39 21.12 -3.84
CA SER A 186 18.43 21.92 -4.52
C SER A 186 18.05 23.40 -4.69
N TYR A 187 16.75 23.71 -4.76
CA TYR A 187 16.25 25.09 -4.86
C TYR A 187 16.42 25.83 -3.52
N ARG A 188 17.32 26.83 -3.50
CA ARG A 188 17.73 27.54 -2.27
C ARG A 188 17.01 28.86 -2.04
N ASP A 189 16.48 29.49 -3.08
CA ASP A 189 15.81 30.79 -3.00
C ASP A 189 14.47 30.72 -2.26
N GLN A 190 14.15 31.77 -1.50
CA GLN A 190 12.99 31.76 -0.58
C GLN A 190 11.64 31.66 -1.31
N ALA A 191 11.54 32.21 -2.52
CA ALA A 191 10.35 32.12 -3.35
C ALA A 191 10.07 30.67 -3.81
N SER A 192 11.06 30.01 -4.42
CA SER A 192 10.94 28.60 -4.83
C SER A 192 10.75 27.66 -3.64
N ARG A 193 11.29 27.99 -2.46
CA ARG A 193 11.05 27.20 -1.23
C ARG A 193 9.59 27.19 -0.81
N GLN A 194 8.90 28.33 -0.91
CA GLN A 194 7.47 28.40 -0.56
C GLN A 194 6.62 27.69 -1.60
N GLU A 195 6.95 27.85 -2.88
CA GLU A 195 6.25 27.22 -3.99
C GLU A 195 6.39 25.70 -3.99
N LEU A 196 7.60 25.19 -3.73
CA LEU A 196 7.89 23.75 -3.69
C LEU A 196 7.59 23.08 -2.35
N ARG A 197 6.98 23.79 -1.38
CA ARG A 197 6.74 23.26 -0.03
C ARG A 197 5.99 21.94 -0.04
N LEU A 198 4.92 21.83 -0.83
CA LEU A 198 4.12 20.60 -0.93
C LEU A 198 4.91 19.47 -1.59
N TYR A 199 5.70 19.76 -2.63
CA TYR A 199 6.58 18.79 -3.27
C TYR A 199 7.61 18.24 -2.28
N ARG A 200 8.21 19.09 -1.42
CA ARG A 200 9.16 18.66 -0.39
C ARG A 200 8.53 17.67 0.56
N ILE A 201 7.38 18.01 1.12
CA ILE A 201 6.66 17.14 2.06
C ILE A 201 6.35 15.80 1.40
N HIS A 202 5.83 15.80 0.16
CA HIS A 202 5.55 14.58 -0.60
C HIS A 202 6.81 13.72 -0.79
N THR A 203 7.89 14.31 -1.31
CA THR A 203 9.14 13.56 -1.56
C THR A 203 9.76 13.03 -0.28
N SER A 204 9.75 13.79 0.81
CA SER A 204 10.27 13.34 2.12
C SER A 204 9.42 12.21 2.69
N MET A 205 8.09 12.34 2.64
CA MET A 205 7.17 11.29 3.08
C MET A 205 7.41 9.99 2.31
N MET A 206 7.48 10.07 0.97
CA MET A 206 7.73 8.91 0.12
C MET A 206 9.12 8.31 0.33
N ALA A 207 10.15 9.14 0.54
CA ALA A 207 11.50 8.65 0.82
C ALA A 207 11.55 7.88 2.16
N VAL A 208 10.97 8.44 3.22
CA VAL A 208 10.90 7.79 4.54
C VAL A 208 10.13 6.48 4.45
N PHE A 209 8.96 6.49 3.80
CA PHE A 209 8.15 5.28 3.62
C PHE A 209 8.88 4.21 2.81
N THR A 210 9.52 4.60 1.70
CA THR A 210 10.25 3.66 0.83
C THR A 210 11.44 3.04 1.57
N VAL A 211 12.23 3.83 2.29
CA VAL A 211 13.34 3.31 3.10
C VAL A 211 12.81 2.37 4.18
N GLY A 212 11.77 2.78 4.91
CA GLY A 212 11.14 1.96 5.94
C GLY A 212 10.65 0.62 5.39
N TYR A 213 9.96 0.63 4.25
CA TYR A 213 9.44 -0.57 3.60
C TYR A 213 10.57 -1.48 3.09
N VAL A 214 11.61 -0.93 2.47
CA VAL A 214 12.77 -1.71 1.99
C VAL A 214 13.48 -2.38 3.17
N CYS A 215 13.71 -1.66 4.27
CA CYS A 215 14.30 -2.23 5.47
C CYS A 215 13.40 -3.32 6.08
N TYR A 216 12.10 -3.05 6.20
CA TYR A 216 11.12 -4.02 6.70
C TYR A 216 11.10 -5.29 5.84
N SER A 217 11.03 -5.14 4.51
CA SER A 217 10.98 -6.26 3.57
C SER A 217 12.25 -7.10 3.60
N LEU A 218 13.43 -6.47 3.48
CA LEU A 218 14.71 -7.18 3.35
C LEU A 218 15.25 -7.75 4.66
N LEU A 219 14.97 -7.10 5.80
CA LEU A 219 15.55 -7.50 7.09
C LEU A 219 14.61 -8.34 7.95
N TYR A 220 13.30 -8.25 7.71
CA TYR A 220 12.30 -8.91 8.55
C TYR A 220 11.32 -9.75 7.72
N HIS A 221 10.52 -9.13 6.86
CA HIS A 221 9.36 -9.79 6.26
C HIS A 221 9.75 -10.98 5.37
N LEU A 222 10.73 -10.79 4.47
CA LEU A 222 11.20 -11.85 3.59
C LEU A 222 12.02 -12.93 4.33
N PRO A 223 13.11 -12.59 5.05
CA PRO A 223 14.00 -13.60 5.61
C PRO A 223 13.43 -14.30 6.86
N LEU A 224 12.50 -13.69 7.59
CA LEU A 224 12.00 -14.24 8.85
C LEU A 224 10.56 -14.75 8.76
N GLU A 225 9.68 -14.10 7.99
CA GLU A 225 8.26 -14.47 7.96
C GLU A 225 7.85 -15.29 6.74
N TYR A 226 8.30 -14.98 5.52
CA TYR A 226 7.78 -15.67 4.34
C TYR A 226 8.65 -16.80 3.82
N TRP A 227 9.93 -16.55 3.55
CA TRP A 227 10.77 -17.58 2.93
C TRP A 227 11.02 -18.79 3.84
N PRO A 228 11.24 -18.65 5.16
CA PRO A 228 11.34 -19.81 6.04
C PRO A 228 10.06 -20.66 6.03
N TYR A 229 8.89 -20.04 6.19
CA TYR A 229 7.61 -20.76 6.18
C TYR A 229 7.31 -21.42 4.84
N ALA A 230 7.68 -20.77 3.72
CA ALA A 230 7.59 -21.38 2.40
C ALA A 230 8.49 -22.64 2.30
N MET A 231 9.71 -22.59 2.83
CA MET A 231 10.62 -23.74 2.83
C MET A 231 10.12 -24.87 3.74
N HIS A 232 9.56 -24.54 4.91
CA HIS A 232 8.97 -25.52 5.82
C HIS A 232 7.71 -26.20 5.21
N GLN A 233 6.90 -25.47 4.43
CA GLN A 233 5.78 -26.07 3.70
C GLN A 233 6.26 -27.00 2.58
N PHE A 234 7.37 -26.66 1.90
CA PHE A 234 7.98 -27.52 0.90
C PHE A 234 8.65 -28.77 1.48
N SER A 235 9.30 -28.67 2.65
CA SER A 235 9.93 -29.81 3.31
C SER A 235 8.91 -30.75 3.99
N GLY A 236 7.63 -30.37 4.03
CA GLY A 236 6.57 -31.11 4.70
C GLY A 236 6.57 -30.95 6.23
N GLU A 237 7.42 -30.06 6.76
CA GLU A 237 7.45 -29.73 8.20
C GLU A 237 6.23 -28.91 8.62
N LEU A 238 5.67 -28.10 7.71
CA LEU A 238 4.46 -27.33 7.93
C LEU A 238 3.25 -28.05 7.30
N VAL A 239 2.39 -28.60 8.16
CA VAL A 239 1.18 -29.34 7.74
C VAL A 239 -0.03 -28.42 7.55
N ASP A 240 -0.07 -27.26 8.22
CA ASP A 240 -1.18 -26.30 8.19
C ASP A 240 -0.70 -24.87 7.84
N PRO A 241 -1.27 -24.21 6.81
CA PRO A 241 -2.37 -24.69 5.97
C PRO A 241 -1.95 -25.74 4.96
N ALA A 242 -2.78 -26.77 4.81
CA ALA A 242 -2.67 -27.73 3.73
C ALA A 242 -2.93 -27.03 2.39
N ILE A 243 -2.08 -27.33 1.40
CA ILE A 243 -2.24 -26.81 0.03
C ILE A 243 -3.56 -27.35 -0.55
N ARG A 244 -4.39 -26.45 -1.09
CA ARG A 244 -5.66 -26.75 -1.75
C ARG A 244 -5.58 -26.44 -3.24
N ILE A 245 -6.21 -27.26 -4.07
CA ILE A 245 -6.22 -27.10 -5.53
C ILE A 245 -7.64 -27.41 -6.04
N GLY A 246 -8.04 -26.79 -7.15
CA GLY A 246 -9.32 -27.05 -7.81
C GLY A 246 -10.43 -26.07 -7.41
N TRP A 247 -11.64 -26.34 -7.87
CA TRP A 247 -12.81 -25.46 -7.65
C TRP A 247 -13.23 -25.40 -6.18
N ASP A 248 -13.06 -26.50 -5.44
CA ASP A 248 -13.34 -26.54 -4.01
C ASP A 248 -12.47 -25.54 -3.25
N ALA A 249 -11.19 -25.36 -3.64
CA ALA A 249 -10.31 -24.37 -3.04
C ALA A 249 -10.82 -22.92 -3.23
N VAL A 250 -11.46 -22.63 -4.38
CA VAL A 250 -12.07 -21.32 -4.65
C VAL A 250 -13.30 -21.12 -3.76
N SER A 251 -14.17 -22.14 -3.70
CA SER A 251 -15.35 -22.15 -2.84
C SER A 251 -14.96 -21.98 -1.38
N ASP A 252 -13.97 -22.74 -0.91
CA ASP A 252 -13.44 -22.68 0.44
C ASP A 252 -12.91 -21.28 0.75
N ALA A 253 -12.08 -20.71 -0.12
CA ALA A 253 -11.53 -19.36 0.04
C ALA A 253 -12.62 -18.28 0.12
N PHE A 254 -13.79 -18.53 -0.49
CA PHE A 254 -14.92 -17.61 -0.46
C PHE A 254 -15.84 -17.81 0.75
N TYR A 255 -16.16 -19.04 1.12
CA TYR A 255 -17.20 -19.34 2.11
C TYR A 255 -16.68 -19.74 3.48
N ILE A 256 -15.47 -20.31 3.59
CA ILE A 256 -14.91 -20.69 4.90
C ILE A 256 -14.33 -19.46 5.58
N VAL A 257 -14.82 -19.23 6.80
CA VAL A 257 -14.56 -18.07 7.63
C VAL A 257 -14.29 -18.61 9.04
N ASN A 258 -13.03 -18.51 9.50
CA ASN A 258 -12.62 -19.01 10.81
C ASN A 258 -12.63 -17.86 11.82
N GLU A 259 -13.77 -17.67 12.50
CA GLU A 259 -13.90 -16.59 13.48
C GLU A 259 -12.99 -16.81 14.69
N THR A 260 -12.11 -15.85 14.98
CA THR A 260 -11.33 -15.83 16.22
C THR A 260 -10.86 -14.44 16.61
N LYS A 261 -10.74 -14.20 17.92
CA LYS A 261 -10.17 -12.97 18.51
C LYS A 261 -8.91 -13.29 19.32
N ASP A 262 -8.41 -14.51 19.22
CA ASP A 262 -7.22 -14.94 19.93
C ASP A 262 -5.97 -14.28 19.35
N TYR A 263 -5.22 -13.57 20.20
CA TYR A 263 -4.06 -12.77 19.79
C TYR A 263 -2.99 -13.58 19.07
N ALA A 264 -2.69 -14.78 19.58
CA ALA A 264 -1.62 -15.61 19.06
C ALA A 264 -1.96 -16.13 17.65
N THR A 265 -3.23 -16.47 17.41
CA THR A 265 -3.70 -16.95 16.11
C THR A 265 -3.53 -15.90 15.01
N TRP A 266 -3.63 -14.61 15.33
CA TRP A 266 -3.40 -13.53 14.38
C TRP A 266 -1.91 -13.24 14.12
N GLY A 267 -0.96 -13.89 14.80
CA GLY A 267 0.48 -13.56 14.71
C GLY A 267 0.94 -12.49 15.71
N GLY A 268 0.09 -12.18 16.71
CA GLY A 268 0.43 -11.28 17.81
C GLY A 268 0.73 -9.85 17.37
N ILE A 269 1.82 -9.30 17.91
CA ILE A 269 2.13 -7.86 17.77
C ILE A 269 2.50 -7.48 16.33
N GLY A 270 3.13 -8.39 15.59
CA GLY A 270 3.53 -8.16 14.21
C GLY A 270 2.31 -7.85 13.33
N PHE A 271 1.25 -8.64 13.48
CA PHE A 271 -0.01 -8.40 12.79
C PHE A 271 -0.66 -7.09 13.19
N VAL A 272 -0.76 -6.80 14.49
CA VAL A 272 -1.36 -5.54 14.96
C VAL A 272 -0.62 -4.33 14.40
N ILE A 273 0.72 -4.33 14.41
CA ILE A 273 1.54 -3.25 13.86
C ILE A 273 1.35 -3.12 12.36
N TRP A 274 1.47 -4.23 11.62
CA TRP A 274 1.35 -4.24 10.16
C TRP A 274 -0.03 -3.77 9.71
N TYR A 275 -1.08 -4.35 10.30
CA TYR A 275 -2.46 -4.05 9.96
C TYR A 275 -2.79 -2.59 10.30
N SER A 276 -2.41 -2.13 11.50
CA SER A 276 -2.65 -0.74 11.89
C SER A 276 -1.87 0.23 11.01
N GLY A 277 -0.62 -0.07 10.64
CA GLY A 277 0.18 0.75 9.73
C GLY A 277 -0.45 0.87 8.35
N TYR A 278 -0.89 -0.25 7.78
CA TYR A 278 -1.57 -0.28 6.48
C TYR A 278 -2.86 0.55 6.50
N PHE A 279 -3.73 0.33 7.49
CA PHE A 279 -5.02 1.02 7.62
C PHE A 279 -4.94 2.32 8.41
N SER A 280 -3.77 2.94 8.49
CA SER A 280 -3.64 4.32 8.96
C SER A 280 -2.66 5.08 8.09
N ILE A 281 -1.36 4.78 8.19
CA ILE A 281 -0.28 5.48 7.51
C ILE A 281 -0.52 5.48 6.00
N CYS A 282 -0.79 4.34 5.38
CA CYS A 282 -1.02 4.28 3.93
C CYS A 282 -2.28 5.05 3.50
N MET A 283 -3.35 5.02 4.31
CA MET A 283 -4.55 5.82 4.03
C MET A 283 -4.27 7.32 4.11
N TRP A 284 -3.54 7.78 5.14
CA TRP A 284 -3.14 9.19 5.26
C TRP A 284 -2.21 9.63 4.14
N MET A 285 -1.28 8.78 3.72
CA MET A 285 -0.43 9.04 2.55
C MET A 285 -1.27 9.20 1.29
N VAL A 286 -2.24 8.33 1.04
CA VAL A 286 -3.14 8.42 -0.12
C VAL A 286 -3.99 9.68 -0.06
N LEU A 287 -4.63 9.97 1.08
CA LEU A 287 -5.41 11.20 1.26
C LEU A 287 -4.55 12.44 1.00
N PHE A 288 -3.31 12.45 1.47
CA PHE A 288 -2.37 13.52 1.19
C PHE A 288 -2.02 13.62 -0.30
N MET A 289 -1.70 12.50 -0.95
CA MET A 289 -1.39 12.45 -2.39
C MET A 289 -2.59 12.84 -3.28
N MET A 290 -3.83 12.62 -2.84
CA MET A 290 -5.03 13.13 -3.52
C MET A 290 -5.09 14.67 -3.53
N THR A 291 -4.46 15.31 -2.55
CA THR A 291 -4.24 16.78 -2.53
C THR A 291 -2.98 17.20 -3.27
N GLY A 292 -2.46 16.31 -4.12
CA GLY A 292 -1.16 16.33 -4.76
C GLY A 292 -0.72 17.68 -5.29
N PRO A 293 0.60 17.86 -5.42
CA PRO A 293 1.20 19.16 -5.60
C PRO A 293 0.67 19.86 -6.85
N ARG A 294 0.63 21.20 -6.80
CA ARG A 294 -0.02 22.07 -7.79
C ARG A 294 1.03 22.63 -8.72
N ARG A 295 0.62 22.94 -9.96
CA ARG A 295 1.47 23.63 -10.94
C ARG A 295 2.20 24.81 -10.30
N VAL A 296 3.53 24.79 -10.38
CA VAL A 296 4.42 25.91 -10.08
C VAL A 296 4.01 27.06 -11.01
N ARG A 297 3.55 28.18 -10.45
CA ARG A 297 3.20 29.41 -11.21
C ARG A 297 4.50 30.10 -11.61
N GLY A 298 5.16 29.62 -12.66
CA GLY A 298 6.36 30.29 -13.15
C GLY A 298 7.27 29.50 -14.10
N GLY A 299 6.70 28.66 -14.97
CA GLY A 299 7.44 28.00 -16.06
C GLY A 299 6.71 28.18 -17.38
#